data_AF-A0A3V2I3L3-F1
#
_entry.id   AF-A0A3V2I3L3-F1
#
_cell.length_a   1.000
_cell.length_b   1.000
_cell.length_c   1.000
_cell.angle_alpha   90.00
_cell.angle_beta   90.00
_cell.angle_gamma   90.00
#
_symmetry.space_group_name_H-M   'P 1'
#
loop_
_entity.id
_entity.type
_entity.pdbx_description
1 polymer ?
#
loop_
_entity_poly.entity_id
_entity_poly.type
_entity_poly.pdbx_seq_one_letter_code
_entity_poly.pdbx_strand_id
1 'polypeptide(L)'
;MDNEFYTLLTDRGMAKIASALADKKQIHLQKMAVGDGGGQYYEPTASQTNLRHEVWRGEMNTLTVAPNNPNWLIAELVLPEEIGGWYVREVGVFDDEGELIAIGKFPESYKPLLPGGCGKQVCIRLIMEVSNTTAVTLTVDPSIVLATRDYVDVRLDEHEHSTNHPDATLTQKGFTQLSNATDSDDETKAATPKAVKAAMAEARNHTHTWNQITDVPDGTLTQKGIVKLNNATDSTSTTEAATPSAVKAAMDKANAAAPANHTHVWNQIIGVPDGTLTQKGIVKLNSATDSTSTTEAATPSAVKAAMDKANAAAPASHIHAWGQITGVPDGTLTQKGIVKLNSATDSTSTTEAATPSAVKAAYDKASAAAPANHSHYQFFTANGTFTVPDGVTQVFVEMLGGGGGGGGGGHTSNTDGLLYCSGGNAGKSGEPEIAIVPVIAGNNYPVTVGAGGASGAGGVLPNSNPTGNVVQVGQAGNSGINGGNSIFIDVVANGGAGGAGGIVQSRIPLSGFNQLDSISGGNAETTFFGKGGTGAVLSNGSNASGYGAGGGGGASVNSLNIALSGYAGGRGSSGFVKISW
;
A
#
# COMPACT_ATOMS: atom_id res chain seq x y z
N MET A 1 -130.74 55.05 -21.60
CA MET A 1 -130.46 54.40 -22.90
C MET A 1 -131.01 53.00 -22.75
N ASP A 2 -132.05 52.66 -23.49
CA ASP A 2 -132.53 51.28 -23.53
C ASP A 2 -131.43 50.45 -24.21
N ASN A 3 -130.69 49.66 -23.42
CA ASN A 3 -129.69 48.76 -23.97
C ASN A 3 -130.42 47.67 -24.77
N GLU A 4 -130.09 47.55 -26.06
CA GLU A 4 -130.72 46.59 -26.98
C GLU A 4 -130.58 45.12 -26.50
N PHE A 5 -129.49 44.84 -25.78
CA PHE A 5 -129.16 43.56 -25.15
C PHE A 5 -128.76 43.80 -23.69
N TYR A 6 -129.26 42.96 -22.79
CA TYR A 6 -129.10 43.15 -21.36
C TYR A 6 -129.25 41.84 -20.60
N THR A 7 -128.77 41.82 -19.36
CA THR A 7 -128.99 40.74 -18.41
C THR A 7 -129.88 41.23 -17.29
N LEU A 8 -130.88 40.44 -16.94
CA LEU A 8 -131.83 40.71 -15.87
C LEU A 8 -131.69 39.62 -14.80
N LEU A 9 -131.62 40.02 -13.53
CA LEU A 9 -131.79 39.10 -12.42
C LEU A 9 -133.27 38.74 -12.29
N THR A 10 -133.58 37.45 -12.15
CA THR A 10 -134.97 37.02 -11.90
C THR A 10 -135.38 37.40 -10.47
N ASP A 11 -136.68 37.46 -10.19
CA ASP A 11 -137.21 37.70 -8.84
C ASP A 11 -136.69 36.63 -7.86
N ARG A 12 -136.55 35.38 -8.33
CA ARG A 12 -135.94 34.28 -7.58
C ARG A 12 -134.46 34.49 -7.34
N GLY A 13 -133.70 34.87 -8.38
CA GLY A 13 -132.27 35.13 -8.26
C GLY A 13 -131.98 36.26 -7.27
N MET A 14 -132.72 37.36 -7.33
CA MET A 14 -132.61 38.45 -6.36
C MET A 14 -132.95 38.00 -4.93
N ALA A 15 -134.04 37.25 -4.75
CA ALA A 15 -134.43 36.73 -3.45
C ALA A 15 -133.37 35.77 -2.86
N LYS A 16 -132.79 34.91 -3.70
CA LYS A 16 -131.77 33.93 -3.30
C LYS A 16 -130.46 34.63 -2.93
N ILE A 17 -129.99 35.57 -3.75
CA ILE A 17 -128.80 36.41 -3.47
C ILE A 17 -128.99 37.20 -2.17
N ALA A 18 -130.17 37.78 -1.95
CA ALA A 18 -130.47 38.49 -0.72
C ALA A 18 -130.49 37.56 0.52
N SER A 19 -131.05 36.35 0.38
CA SER A 19 -131.08 35.35 1.45
C SER A 19 -129.68 34.83 1.80
N ALA A 20 -128.86 34.55 0.79
CA ALA A 20 -127.47 34.13 0.98
C ALA A 20 -126.64 35.21 1.71
N LEU A 21 -126.84 36.48 1.35
CA LEU A 21 -126.22 37.61 2.05
C LEU A 21 -126.66 37.72 3.52
N ALA A 22 -127.95 37.53 3.81
CA ALA A 22 -128.47 37.57 5.18
C ALA A 22 -127.94 36.40 6.04
N ASP A 23 -127.87 35.20 5.46
CA ASP A 23 -127.45 33.98 6.13
C ASP A 23 -125.92 33.80 6.18
N LYS A 24 -125.15 34.71 5.57
CA LYS A 24 -123.70 34.58 5.32
C LYS A 24 -123.32 33.26 4.62
N LYS A 25 -124.22 32.79 3.75
CA LYS A 25 -124.00 31.65 2.87
C LYS A 25 -123.65 32.14 1.48
N GLN A 26 -123.08 31.26 0.68
CA GLN A 26 -122.72 31.57 -0.70
C GLN A 26 -123.56 30.70 -1.64
N ILE A 27 -124.00 31.28 -2.76
CA ILE A 27 -124.77 30.56 -3.79
C ILE A 27 -123.81 30.03 -4.83
N HIS A 28 -123.95 28.76 -5.19
CA HIS A 28 -123.16 28.16 -6.27
C HIS A 28 -123.90 28.29 -7.60
N LEU A 29 -123.34 29.07 -8.52
CA LEU A 29 -123.80 29.13 -9.90
C LEU A 29 -123.02 28.10 -10.70
N GLN A 30 -123.68 27.05 -11.16
CA GLN A 30 -123.02 25.91 -11.78
C GLN A 30 -123.30 25.81 -13.28
N LYS A 31 -124.52 26.14 -13.71
CA LYS A 31 -124.96 25.83 -15.07
C LYS A 31 -125.34 27.08 -15.84
N MET A 32 -125.05 27.06 -17.13
CA MET A 32 -125.57 28.03 -18.07
C MET A 32 -126.37 27.31 -19.15
N ALA A 33 -127.49 27.90 -19.55
CA ALA A 33 -128.27 27.42 -20.67
C ALA A 33 -128.40 28.49 -21.73
N VAL A 34 -128.62 28.04 -22.95
CA VAL A 34 -128.75 28.85 -24.15
C VAL A 34 -130.05 28.46 -24.84
N GLY A 35 -130.77 29.46 -25.35
CA GLY A 35 -132.06 29.31 -26.00
C GLY A 35 -132.14 30.10 -27.30
N ASP A 36 -133.06 29.69 -28.17
CA ASP A 36 -133.34 30.37 -29.45
C ASP A 36 -134.56 31.30 -29.39
N GLY A 37 -135.15 31.48 -28.20
CA GLY A 37 -136.30 32.36 -27.98
C GLY A 37 -137.61 31.91 -28.64
N GLY A 38 -137.68 30.68 -29.15
CA GLY A 38 -138.79 30.18 -29.97
C GLY A 38 -138.73 30.70 -31.41
N GLY A 39 -137.54 31.05 -31.89
CA GLY A 39 -137.28 31.54 -33.25
C GLY A 39 -137.38 33.06 -33.43
N GLN A 40 -137.79 33.81 -32.41
CA GLN A 40 -137.87 35.29 -32.45
C GLN A 40 -137.42 35.92 -31.13
N TYR A 41 -137.04 37.20 -31.17
CA TYR A 41 -136.78 37.96 -29.95
C TYR A 41 -138.04 38.14 -29.12
N TYR A 42 -137.82 38.24 -27.82
CA TYR A 42 -138.81 38.68 -26.85
C TYR A 42 -138.10 39.50 -25.78
N GLU A 43 -138.85 40.21 -24.95
CA GLU A 43 -138.31 40.91 -23.80
C GLU A 43 -138.37 39.99 -22.57
N PRO A 44 -137.22 39.55 -22.01
CA PRO A 44 -137.22 38.77 -20.79
C PRO A 44 -137.82 39.54 -19.61
N THR A 45 -138.57 38.83 -18.75
CA THR A 45 -139.18 39.40 -17.54
C THR A 45 -138.57 38.81 -16.28
N ALA A 46 -138.54 39.60 -15.20
CA ALA A 46 -137.95 39.17 -13.92
C ALA A 46 -138.70 37.97 -13.29
N SER A 47 -139.97 37.80 -13.61
CA SER A 47 -140.81 36.71 -13.10
C SER A 47 -140.56 35.35 -13.78
N GLN A 48 -139.66 35.28 -14.77
CA GLN A 48 -139.36 34.02 -15.47
C GLN A 48 -138.64 33.03 -14.56
N THR A 49 -139.03 31.76 -14.69
CA THR A 49 -138.41 30.64 -13.99
C THR A 49 -137.62 29.73 -14.93
N ASN A 50 -137.80 29.87 -16.25
CA ASN A 50 -137.11 29.13 -17.30
C ASN A 50 -136.92 30.03 -18.54
N LEU A 51 -136.01 29.63 -19.43
CA LEU A 51 -135.89 30.18 -20.79
C LEU A 51 -137.17 29.93 -21.59
N ARG A 52 -137.48 30.79 -22.56
CA ARG A 52 -138.68 30.64 -23.39
C ARG A 52 -138.61 29.39 -24.27
N HIS A 53 -137.42 29.11 -24.82
CA HIS A 53 -137.11 27.85 -25.49
C HIS A 53 -135.62 27.52 -25.34
N GLU A 54 -135.31 26.66 -24.37
CA GLU A 54 -133.95 26.17 -24.13
C GLU A 54 -133.57 25.13 -25.18
N VAL A 55 -132.39 25.32 -25.80
CA VAL A 55 -131.86 24.40 -26.82
C VAL A 55 -130.64 23.62 -26.32
N TRP A 56 -129.92 24.16 -25.34
CA TRP A 56 -128.80 23.45 -24.70
C TRP A 56 -128.49 24.00 -23.31
N ARG A 57 -127.98 23.14 -22.44
CA ARG A 57 -127.49 23.46 -21.09
C ARG A 57 -126.18 22.74 -20.83
N GLY A 58 -125.24 23.43 -20.21
CA GLY A 58 -123.94 22.90 -19.83
C GLY A 58 -123.45 23.46 -18.50
N GLU A 59 -122.35 22.89 -18.03
CA GLU A 59 -121.59 23.42 -16.90
C GLU A 59 -120.93 24.75 -17.31
N MET A 60 -120.97 25.74 -16.43
CA MET A 60 -120.33 27.03 -16.62
C MET A 60 -118.80 26.87 -16.61
N ASN A 61 -118.10 27.55 -17.52
CA ASN A 61 -116.64 27.46 -17.62
C ASN A 61 -115.92 28.39 -16.64
N THR A 62 -116.38 29.63 -16.51
CA THR A 62 -115.81 30.60 -15.57
C THR A 62 -116.91 31.50 -15.00
N LEU A 63 -116.74 31.92 -13.75
CA LEU A 63 -117.54 32.95 -13.08
C LEU A 63 -116.58 33.92 -12.41
N THR A 64 -116.31 35.08 -12.99
CA THR A 64 -115.33 36.02 -12.45
C THR A 64 -115.96 37.35 -12.09
N VAL A 65 -115.40 38.03 -11.09
CA VAL A 65 -115.75 39.43 -10.83
C VAL A 65 -115.05 40.31 -11.86
N ALA A 66 -115.77 41.23 -12.49
CA ALA A 66 -115.19 42.10 -13.50
C ALA A 66 -114.07 42.97 -12.89
N PRO A 67 -112.87 43.05 -13.51
CA PRO A 67 -111.75 43.84 -12.97
C PRO A 67 -112.09 45.32 -12.77
N ASN A 68 -113.01 45.84 -13.58
CA ASN A 68 -113.37 47.25 -13.62
C ASN A 68 -114.62 47.58 -12.80
N ASN A 69 -115.36 46.57 -12.30
CA ASN A 69 -116.55 46.78 -11.48
C ASN A 69 -116.77 45.59 -10.52
N PRO A 70 -116.61 45.79 -9.19
CA PRO A 70 -116.74 44.73 -8.21
C PRO A 70 -118.17 44.17 -8.05
N ASN A 71 -119.19 44.83 -8.63
CA ASN A 71 -120.59 44.40 -8.60
C ASN A 71 -121.00 43.62 -9.85
N TRP A 72 -120.12 43.49 -10.85
CA TRP A 72 -120.40 42.73 -12.07
C TRP A 72 -119.78 41.35 -11.99
N LEU A 73 -120.62 40.33 -12.15
CA LEU A 73 -120.20 38.96 -12.37
C LEU A 73 -120.24 38.66 -13.86
N ILE A 74 -119.14 38.11 -14.36
CA ILE A 74 -118.97 37.64 -15.73
C ILE A 74 -119.05 36.12 -15.70
N ALA A 75 -120.17 35.58 -16.19
CA ALA A 75 -120.39 34.16 -16.38
C ALA A 75 -120.05 33.79 -17.84
N GLU A 76 -119.15 32.84 -18.04
CA GLU A 76 -118.77 32.37 -19.37
C GLU A 76 -119.11 30.90 -19.56
N LEU A 77 -119.69 30.62 -20.72
CA LEU A 77 -119.98 29.28 -21.22
C LEU A 77 -119.37 29.11 -22.61
N VAL A 78 -118.53 28.10 -22.77
CA VAL A 78 -117.99 27.71 -24.07
C VAL A 78 -118.91 26.63 -24.64
N LEU A 79 -119.57 26.92 -25.75
CA LEU A 79 -120.35 25.90 -26.46
C LEU A 79 -119.38 24.97 -27.20
N PRO A 80 -119.45 23.65 -26.95
CA PRO A 80 -118.67 22.67 -27.69
C PRO A 80 -118.95 22.73 -29.20
N GLU A 81 -118.00 22.24 -29.99
CA GLU A 81 -118.12 22.26 -31.46
C GLU A 81 -119.25 21.35 -31.99
N GLU A 82 -119.57 20.28 -31.26
CA GLU A 82 -120.61 19.30 -31.59
C GLU A 82 -122.05 19.79 -31.34
N ILE A 83 -122.23 20.93 -30.67
CA ILE A 83 -123.53 21.49 -30.33
C ILE A 83 -123.77 22.77 -31.15
N GLY A 84 -124.91 22.84 -31.85
CA GLY A 84 -125.25 23.97 -32.71
C GLY A 84 -126.41 23.69 -33.68
N GLY A 85 -126.52 24.50 -34.73
CA GLY A 85 -127.57 24.44 -35.75
C GLY A 85 -128.69 25.46 -35.57
N TRP A 86 -128.58 26.35 -34.59
CA TRP A 86 -129.61 27.31 -34.17
C TRP A 86 -129.00 28.67 -33.83
N TYR A 87 -129.85 29.68 -33.68
CA TYR A 87 -129.46 31.03 -33.29
C TYR A 87 -129.57 31.19 -31.78
N VAL A 88 -128.51 31.63 -31.12
CA VAL A 88 -128.56 32.00 -29.69
C VAL A 88 -129.28 33.34 -29.58
N ARG A 89 -130.33 33.43 -28.75
CA ARG A 89 -131.07 34.68 -28.48
C ARG A 89 -131.32 34.94 -26.99
N GLU A 90 -131.29 33.89 -26.19
CA GLU A 90 -131.44 33.98 -24.75
C GLU A 90 -130.38 33.12 -24.04
N VAL A 91 -129.92 33.59 -22.89
CA VAL A 91 -128.92 32.88 -22.07
C VAL A 91 -129.39 32.92 -20.62
N GLY A 92 -129.45 31.76 -19.98
CA GLY A 92 -129.84 31.62 -18.57
C GLY A 92 -128.66 31.19 -17.71
N VAL A 93 -128.54 31.74 -16.51
CA VAL A 93 -127.61 31.28 -15.46
C VAL A 93 -128.42 30.61 -14.37
N PHE A 94 -127.99 29.40 -13.98
CA PHE A 94 -128.67 28.56 -13.01
C PHE A 94 -127.74 28.21 -11.84
N ASP A 95 -128.34 28.03 -10.67
CA ASP A 95 -127.65 27.48 -9.51
C ASP A 95 -127.58 25.94 -9.51
N ASP A 96 -126.97 25.39 -8.47
CA ASP A 96 -126.85 23.94 -8.21
C ASP A 96 -128.21 23.26 -7.96
N GLU A 97 -129.21 24.00 -7.46
CA GLU A 97 -130.59 23.55 -7.28
C GLU A 97 -131.43 23.62 -8.57
N GLY A 98 -130.88 24.18 -9.65
CA GLY A 98 -131.51 24.28 -10.97
C GLY A 98 -132.48 25.45 -11.12
N GLU A 99 -132.46 26.44 -10.24
CA GLU A 99 -133.25 27.66 -10.33
C GLU A 99 -132.59 28.69 -11.25
N LEU A 100 -133.39 29.35 -12.09
CA LEU A 100 -132.92 30.41 -12.98
C LEU A 100 -132.62 31.68 -12.18
N ILE A 101 -131.35 32.05 -12.06
CA ILE A 101 -130.86 33.21 -11.31
C ILE A 101 -130.85 34.47 -12.15
N ALA A 102 -130.40 34.36 -13.40
CA ALA A 102 -130.32 35.48 -14.33
C ALA A 102 -130.68 35.05 -15.74
N ILE A 103 -131.29 35.96 -16.50
CA ILE A 103 -131.63 35.77 -17.90
C ILE A 103 -131.14 36.94 -18.74
N GLY A 104 -130.42 36.62 -19.81
CA GLY A 104 -129.87 37.56 -20.77
C GLY A 104 -130.65 37.56 -22.08
N LYS A 105 -131.03 38.74 -22.55
CA LYS A 105 -131.36 38.98 -23.97
C LYS A 105 -130.04 39.08 -24.73
N PHE A 106 -129.72 38.04 -25.50
CA PHE A 106 -128.41 37.90 -26.14
C PHE A 106 -128.50 38.24 -27.64
N PRO A 107 -127.49 38.92 -28.22
CA PRO A 107 -127.48 39.20 -29.65
C PRO A 107 -127.49 37.93 -30.48
N GLU A 108 -128.35 37.93 -31.49
CA GLU A 108 -128.53 36.83 -32.42
C GLU A 108 -127.18 36.40 -33.02
N SER A 109 -126.74 35.22 -32.61
CA SER A 109 -125.48 34.64 -33.07
C SER A 109 -125.73 33.22 -33.55
N TYR A 110 -125.50 32.99 -34.84
CA TYR A 110 -125.61 31.64 -35.42
C TYR A 110 -124.41 30.79 -34.99
N LYS A 111 -124.70 29.66 -34.36
CA LYS A 111 -123.71 28.62 -34.03
C LYS A 111 -123.86 27.46 -35.03
N PRO A 112 -122.95 27.30 -36.01
CA PRO A 112 -123.02 26.16 -36.92
C PRO A 112 -122.72 24.84 -36.19
N LEU A 113 -123.31 23.75 -36.72
CA LEU A 113 -123.06 22.37 -36.30
C LEU A 113 -121.97 21.75 -37.20
N LEU A 114 -121.10 20.90 -36.63
CA LEU A 114 -119.95 20.28 -37.32
C LEU A 114 -120.24 19.67 -38.72
N PRO A 115 -121.38 18.98 -38.98
CA PRO A 115 -121.71 18.42 -40.30
C PRO A 115 -121.89 19.47 -41.41
N GLY A 116 -122.00 20.76 -41.06
CA GLY A 116 -122.02 21.88 -41.99
C GLY A 116 -120.65 22.30 -42.55
N GLY A 117 -119.57 21.56 -42.23
CA GLY A 117 -118.23 21.79 -42.77
C GLY A 117 -117.42 22.89 -42.07
N CYS A 118 -117.94 23.49 -40.99
CA CYS A 118 -117.24 24.48 -40.16
C CYS A 118 -117.67 24.32 -38.69
N GLY A 119 -116.72 23.94 -37.83
CA GLY A 119 -116.88 23.99 -36.38
C GLY A 119 -116.48 25.37 -35.86
N LYS A 120 -117.43 26.17 -35.39
CA LYS A 120 -117.15 27.43 -34.68
C LYS A 120 -117.29 27.17 -33.18
N GLN A 121 -116.23 27.33 -32.41
CA GLN A 121 -116.35 27.39 -30.94
C GLN A 121 -116.83 28.80 -30.57
N VAL A 122 -117.90 28.89 -29.77
CA VAL A 122 -118.49 30.17 -29.35
C VAL A 122 -118.43 30.25 -27.85
N CYS A 123 -117.80 31.29 -27.33
CA CYS A 123 -117.85 31.65 -25.92
C CYS A 123 -119.00 32.64 -25.72
N ILE A 124 -119.96 32.26 -24.90
CA ILE A 124 -121.05 33.10 -24.44
C ILE A 124 -120.60 33.72 -23.13
N ARG A 125 -120.47 35.04 -23.13
CA ARG A 125 -120.16 35.84 -21.95
C ARG A 125 -121.40 36.62 -21.54
N LEU A 126 -121.92 36.31 -20.36
CA LEU A 126 -123.04 37.03 -19.76
C LEU A 126 -122.54 37.84 -18.56
N ILE A 127 -122.85 39.14 -18.55
CA ILE A 127 -122.50 40.02 -17.44
C ILE A 127 -123.76 40.31 -16.66
N MET A 128 -123.78 39.94 -15.38
CA MET A 128 -124.88 40.19 -14.45
C MET A 128 -124.42 41.10 -13.33
N GLU A 129 -125.24 42.09 -12.98
CA GLU A 129 -124.98 42.98 -11.85
C GLU A 129 -125.64 42.42 -10.59
N VAL A 130 -124.87 42.26 -9.52
CA VAL A 130 -125.35 41.78 -8.22
C VAL A 130 -125.04 42.79 -7.13
N SER A 131 -125.87 42.84 -6.10
CA SER A 131 -125.69 43.76 -4.96
C SER A 131 -124.47 43.43 -4.10
N ASN A 132 -124.04 42.16 -4.08
CA ASN A 132 -122.80 41.73 -3.43
C ASN A 132 -122.25 40.46 -4.09
N THR A 133 -121.07 40.57 -4.69
CA THR A 133 -120.37 39.43 -5.32
C THR A 133 -119.82 38.41 -4.33
N THR A 134 -119.65 38.77 -3.06
CA THR A 134 -119.19 37.88 -1.98
C THR A 134 -120.24 36.84 -1.58
N ALA A 135 -121.53 37.15 -1.80
CA ALA A 135 -122.65 36.24 -1.57
C ALA A 135 -122.79 35.16 -2.66
N VAL A 136 -121.99 35.26 -3.73
CA VAL A 136 -121.99 34.31 -4.85
C VAL A 136 -120.60 33.66 -4.93
N THR A 137 -120.55 32.34 -4.87
CA THR A 137 -119.31 31.57 -4.94
C THR A 137 -119.03 31.05 -6.33
N LEU A 138 -117.84 31.38 -6.83
CA LEU A 138 -117.20 30.67 -7.94
C LEU A 138 -116.61 29.36 -7.39
N THR A 139 -117.20 28.24 -7.80
CA THR A 139 -116.60 26.91 -7.63
C THR A 139 -116.67 26.20 -8.98
N VAL A 140 -115.74 26.51 -9.88
CA VAL A 140 -115.50 25.66 -11.07
C VAL A 140 -114.26 24.83 -10.82
N ASP A 141 -114.38 23.53 -11.08
CA ASP A 141 -113.28 22.57 -11.05
C ASP A 141 -112.33 22.82 -12.24
N PRO A 142 -111.06 23.21 -12.01
CA PRO A 142 -110.11 23.47 -13.09
C PRO A 142 -109.68 22.20 -13.84
N SER A 143 -110.09 21.00 -13.43
CA SER A 143 -109.71 19.73 -14.06
C SER A 143 -110.45 19.42 -15.37
N ILE A 144 -111.48 20.20 -15.76
CA ILE A 144 -112.28 19.99 -16.99
C ILE A 144 -112.09 21.14 -18.01
N VAL A 145 -111.26 22.15 -17.73
CA VAL A 145 -111.15 23.37 -18.56
C VAL A 145 -109.89 23.37 -19.43
N LEU A 146 -110.06 23.70 -20.72
CA LEU A 146 -108.97 24.05 -21.63
C LEU A 146 -108.35 25.38 -21.18
N ALA A 147 -107.10 25.39 -20.71
CA ALA A 147 -106.42 26.63 -20.31
C ALA A 147 -106.27 27.58 -21.51
N THR A 148 -106.62 28.86 -21.33
CA THR A 148 -106.30 29.89 -22.33
C THR A 148 -104.79 30.12 -22.36
N ARG A 149 -104.25 30.48 -23.53
CA ARG A 149 -102.81 30.76 -23.69
C ARG A 149 -102.33 31.83 -22.72
N ASP A 150 -103.09 32.91 -22.56
CA ASP A 150 -102.75 34.02 -21.67
C ASP A 150 -102.57 33.58 -20.20
N TYR A 151 -103.37 32.63 -19.72
CA TYR A 151 -103.23 32.09 -18.36
C TYR A 151 -101.91 31.33 -18.18
N VAL A 152 -101.46 30.60 -19.19
CA VAL A 152 -100.20 29.84 -19.14
C VAL A 152 -99.00 30.77 -19.18
N ASP A 153 -99.00 31.75 -20.09
CA ASP A 153 -97.88 32.69 -20.27
C ASP A 153 -97.66 33.54 -18.99
N VAL A 154 -98.73 34.01 -18.34
CA VAL A 154 -98.63 34.75 -17.06
C VAL A 154 -98.03 33.90 -15.95
N ARG A 155 -98.44 32.62 -15.83
CA ARG A 155 -97.95 31.74 -14.75
C ARG A 155 -96.49 31.32 -14.94
N LEU A 156 -96.02 31.19 -16.18
CA LEU A 156 -94.63 30.88 -16.46
C LEU A 156 -93.72 32.07 -16.14
N ASP A 157 -94.12 33.29 -16.54
CA ASP A 157 -93.39 34.52 -16.23
C ASP A 157 -93.29 34.76 -14.70
N GLU A 158 -94.38 34.53 -13.97
CA GLU A 158 -94.39 34.60 -12.51
C GLU A 158 -93.42 33.58 -11.87
N HIS A 159 -93.31 32.37 -12.43
CA HIS A 159 -92.39 31.35 -11.92
C HIS A 159 -90.92 31.64 -12.24
N GLU A 160 -90.60 32.13 -13.46
CA GLU A 160 -89.23 32.48 -13.85
C GLU A 160 -88.65 33.61 -12.99
N HIS A 161 -89.49 34.56 -12.57
CA HIS A 161 -89.09 35.65 -11.67
C HIS A 161 -89.15 35.27 -10.18
N SER A 162 -89.66 34.09 -9.84
CA SER A 162 -89.80 33.63 -8.46
C SER A 162 -88.56 32.90 -7.97
N THR A 163 -88.11 33.23 -6.76
CA THR A 163 -87.09 32.47 -6.03
C THR A 163 -87.71 31.51 -5.01
N ASN A 164 -89.01 31.18 -5.15
CA ASN A 164 -89.75 30.36 -4.19
C ASN A 164 -89.45 28.87 -4.38
N HIS A 165 -88.21 28.48 -4.13
CA HIS A 165 -87.72 27.11 -4.12
C HIS A 165 -87.20 26.78 -2.70
N PRO A 166 -87.26 25.51 -2.27
CA PRO A 166 -86.76 25.13 -0.95
C PRO A 166 -85.25 25.31 -0.83
N ASP A 167 -84.79 25.66 0.37
CA ASP A 167 -83.37 25.72 0.70
C ASP A 167 -82.74 24.32 0.73
N ALA A 168 -81.43 24.26 0.46
CA ALA A 168 -80.68 23.01 0.56
C ALA A 168 -80.52 22.58 2.01
N THR A 169 -80.60 21.28 2.25
CA THR A 169 -80.30 20.67 3.55
C THR A 169 -79.24 19.59 3.36
N LEU A 170 -78.75 19.02 4.47
CA LEU A 170 -77.79 17.92 4.42
C LEU A 170 -78.32 16.65 3.72
N THR A 171 -79.65 16.53 3.53
CA THR A 171 -80.30 15.35 2.95
C THR A 171 -81.13 15.65 1.70
N GLN A 172 -81.40 16.92 1.39
CA GLN A 172 -82.22 17.33 0.26
C GLN A 172 -81.55 18.48 -0.52
N LYS A 173 -81.61 18.38 -1.85
CA LYS A 173 -81.09 19.43 -2.74
C LYS A 173 -82.02 20.65 -2.72
N GLY A 174 -81.44 21.85 -2.75
CA GLY A 174 -82.15 23.13 -2.80
C GLY A 174 -81.19 24.28 -3.10
N PHE A 175 -81.61 25.52 -2.90
CA PHE A 175 -80.73 26.70 -3.02
C PHE A 175 -80.02 27.02 -1.70
N THR A 176 -78.84 27.65 -1.76
CA THR A 176 -78.04 28.01 -0.57
C THR A 176 -77.40 29.37 -0.77
N GLN A 177 -77.35 30.18 0.30
CA GLN A 177 -76.63 31.45 0.26
C GLN A 177 -75.12 31.24 0.46
N LEU A 178 -74.29 32.05 -0.19
CA LEU A 178 -72.84 31.99 -0.05
C LEU A 178 -72.34 33.00 1.01
N SER A 179 -71.40 32.58 1.85
CA SER A 179 -70.77 33.44 2.87
C SER A 179 -69.26 33.58 2.65
N ASN A 180 -68.77 34.81 2.81
CA ASN A 180 -67.34 35.15 2.80
C ASN A 180 -66.75 35.28 4.22
N ALA A 181 -67.54 35.08 5.27
CA ALA A 181 -67.06 35.14 6.66
C ALA A 181 -66.17 33.93 6.99
N THR A 182 -65.15 34.13 7.81
CA THR A 182 -64.19 33.09 8.23
C THR A 182 -64.53 32.46 9.57
N ASP A 183 -65.51 33.02 10.27
CA ASP A 183 -65.93 32.73 11.65
C ASP A 183 -67.45 32.53 11.76
N SER A 184 -68.12 32.23 10.64
CA SER A 184 -69.57 32.04 10.60
C SER A 184 -69.98 30.66 11.11
N ASP A 185 -70.84 30.62 12.14
CA ASP A 185 -71.46 29.40 12.66
C ASP A 185 -72.81 29.05 11.98
N ASP A 186 -73.21 29.82 10.96
CA ASP A 186 -74.47 29.64 10.24
C ASP A 186 -74.43 28.43 9.28
N GLU A 187 -75.17 27.37 9.62
CA GLU A 187 -75.27 26.14 8.83
C GLU A 187 -76.14 26.28 7.57
N THR A 188 -76.84 27.40 7.38
CA THR A 188 -77.68 27.65 6.18
C THR A 188 -76.91 28.29 5.03
N LYS A 189 -75.61 28.58 5.23
CA LYS A 189 -74.75 29.23 4.25
C LYS A 189 -73.55 28.36 3.88
N ALA A 190 -73.20 28.37 2.59
CA ALA A 190 -71.99 27.70 2.12
C ALA A 190 -70.79 28.67 2.10
N ALA A 191 -69.66 28.23 2.63
CA ALA A 191 -68.41 29.01 2.59
C ALA A 191 -67.89 29.15 1.15
N THR A 192 -67.47 30.36 0.77
CA THR A 192 -66.80 30.57 -0.52
C THR A 192 -65.33 30.15 -0.50
N PRO A 193 -64.71 29.91 -1.66
CA PRO A 193 -63.25 29.72 -1.74
C PRO A 193 -62.45 30.87 -1.14
N LYS A 194 -63.00 32.10 -1.11
CA LYS A 194 -62.36 33.26 -0.49
C LYS A 194 -62.34 33.12 1.04
N ALA A 195 -63.46 32.75 1.66
CA ALA A 195 -63.52 32.48 3.10
C ALA A 195 -62.54 31.36 3.49
N VAL A 196 -62.58 30.25 2.75
CA VAL A 196 -61.69 29.10 3.01
C VAL A 196 -60.21 29.49 2.87
N LYS A 197 -59.85 30.27 1.84
CA LYS A 197 -58.47 30.74 1.64
C LYS A 197 -58.03 31.70 2.75
N ALA A 198 -58.91 32.60 3.20
CA ALA A 198 -58.62 33.54 4.27
C ALA A 198 -58.41 32.82 5.61
N ALA A 199 -59.32 31.92 5.98
CA ALA A 199 -59.19 31.10 7.19
C ALA A 199 -57.90 30.24 7.17
N MET A 200 -57.55 29.66 6.03
CA MET A 200 -56.31 28.90 5.87
C MET A 200 -55.06 29.79 5.96
N ALA A 201 -55.10 31.02 5.45
CA ALA A 201 -53.99 31.96 5.56
C ALA A 201 -53.77 32.40 7.01
N GLU A 202 -54.85 32.67 7.74
CA GLU A 202 -54.81 32.99 9.17
C GLU A 202 -54.27 31.81 9.99
N ALA A 203 -54.76 30.59 9.74
CA ALA A 203 -54.27 29.38 10.38
C ALA A 203 -52.78 29.09 10.08
N ARG A 204 -52.24 29.47 8.92
CA ARG A 204 -50.83 29.23 8.58
C ARG A 204 -49.86 30.26 9.16
N ASN A 205 -50.35 31.46 9.46
CA ASN A 205 -49.53 32.57 9.97
C ASN A 205 -49.78 32.87 11.45
N HIS A 206 -50.62 32.10 12.14
CA HIS A 206 -50.80 32.30 13.57
C HIS A 206 -49.48 32.06 14.30
N THR A 207 -49.14 33.00 15.18
CA THR A 207 -48.00 32.89 16.09
C THR A 207 -48.57 32.95 17.50
N HIS A 208 -48.10 32.06 18.37
CA HIS A 208 -48.43 32.11 19.78
C HIS A 208 -47.26 32.74 20.53
N THR A 209 -47.56 33.75 21.35
CA THR A 209 -46.64 34.10 22.44
C THR A 209 -46.61 32.95 23.44
N TRP A 210 -45.52 32.81 24.19
CA TRP A 210 -45.35 31.70 25.14
C TRP A 210 -46.54 31.56 26.11
N ASN A 211 -47.10 32.68 26.58
CA ASN A 211 -48.23 32.71 27.51
C ASN A 211 -49.59 32.32 26.88
N GLN A 212 -49.67 32.24 25.55
CA GLN A 212 -50.89 31.87 24.81
C GLN A 212 -50.95 30.38 24.49
N ILE A 213 -49.89 29.61 24.76
CA ILE A 213 -49.89 28.16 24.59
C ILE A 213 -50.43 27.56 25.88
N THR A 214 -51.75 27.39 25.96
CA THR A 214 -52.42 26.69 27.06
C THR A 214 -52.63 25.22 26.69
N ASP A 215 -52.85 24.37 27.69
CA ASP A 215 -53.21 22.94 27.52
C ASP A 215 -52.13 22.03 26.91
N VAL A 216 -50.93 22.55 26.66
CA VAL A 216 -49.72 21.74 26.40
C VAL A 216 -48.82 21.82 27.64
N PRO A 217 -48.51 20.69 28.30
CA PRO A 217 -47.65 20.70 29.48
C PRO A 217 -46.22 21.10 29.13
N ASP A 218 -45.49 21.62 30.12
CA ASP A 218 -44.06 21.88 30.00
C ASP A 218 -43.26 20.56 29.92
N GLY A 219 -42.19 20.57 29.14
CA GLY A 219 -41.28 19.44 29.02
C GLY A 219 -40.45 19.25 30.29
N THR A 220 -40.48 18.06 30.86
CA THR A 220 -39.64 17.66 32.01
C THR A 220 -38.89 16.37 31.70
N LEU A 221 -38.02 15.92 32.61
CA LEU A 221 -37.32 14.64 32.46
C LEU A 221 -38.27 13.42 32.48
N THR A 222 -39.52 13.59 32.93
CA THR A 222 -40.51 12.51 33.08
C THR A 222 -41.78 12.72 32.26
N GLN A 223 -41.97 13.90 31.65
CA GLN A 223 -43.16 14.26 30.87
C GLN A 223 -42.77 14.98 29.58
N LYS A 224 -43.35 14.56 28.45
CA LYS A 224 -43.19 15.25 27.17
C LYS A 224 -43.99 16.56 27.20
N GLY A 225 -43.43 17.62 26.63
CA GLY A 225 -44.02 18.95 26.64
C GLY A 225 -43.22 19.97 25.84
N ILE A 226 -43.63 21.23 25.91
CA ILE A 226 -42.92 22.37 25.29
C ILE A 226 -41.84 22.91 26.24
N VAL A 227 -40.75 23.46 25.70
CA VAL A 227 -39.67 24.05 26.50
C VAL A 227 -39.26 25.38 25.88
N LYS A 228 -39.14 26.42 26.71
CA LYS A 228 -38.72 27.75 26.28
C LYS A 228 -37.21 27.76 26.09
N LEU A 229 -36.74 28.28 24.96
CA LEU A 229 -35.32 28.40 24.69
C LEU A 229 -34.73 29.65 25.37
N ASN A 230 -33.55 29.50 25.95
CA ASN A 230 -32.79 30.57 26.61
C ASN A 230 -31.38 30.67 26.01
N ASN A 231 -30.95 31.91 25.72
CA ASN A 231 -29.66 32.19 25.11
C ASN A 231 -28.59 32.71 26.11
N ALA A 232 -28.90 32.77 27.41
CA ALA A 232 -27.97 33.20 28.45
C ALA A 232 -26.95 32.09 28.78
N THR A 233 -25.69 32.47 29.00
CA THR A 233 -24.59 31.53 29.32
C THR A 233 -24.45 31.24 30.81
N ASP A 234 -25.22 31.93 31.64
CA ASP A 234 -25.19 31.93 33.11
C ASP A 234 -26.59 31.69 33.70
N SER A 235 -27.53 31.20 32.88
CA SER A 235 -28.88 30.89 33.34
C SER A 235 -28.86 29.79 34.39
N THR A 236 -29.63 30.00 35.46
CA THR A 236 -29.88 29.00 36.51
C THR A 236 -31.23 28.29 36.32
N SER A 237 -31.93 28.56 35.22
CA SER A 237 -33.25 27.97 34.97
C SER A 237 -33.17 26.46 34.75
N THR A 238 -34.06 25.72 35.41
CA THR A 238 -34.23 24.27 35.20
C THR A 238 -35.39 23.93 34.26
N THR A 239 -36.12 24.94 33.78
CA THR A 239 -37.34 24.80 32.95
C THR A 239 -37.17 25.37 31.54
N GLU A 240 -36.03 26.00 31.26
CA GLU A 240 -35.68 26.52 29.94
C GLU A 240 -34.51 25.72 29.35
N ALA A 241 -34.51 25.50 28.04
CA ALA A 241 -33.43 24.81 27.35
C ALA A 241 -32.42 25.80 26.76
N ALA A 242 -31.13 25.54 26.94
CA ALA A 242 -30.09 26.35 26.35
C ALA A 242 -30.10 26.22 24.81
N THR A 243 -29.95 27.34 24.11
CA THR A 243 -29.73 27.34 22.65
C THR A 243 -28.34 26.78 22.31
N PRO A 244 -28.13 26.26 21.09
CA PRO A 244 -26.79 25.87 20.64
C PRO A 244 -25.76 27.00 20.74
N SER A 245 -26.18 28.25 20.52
CA SER A 245 -25.33 29.43 20.68
C SER A 245 -24.93 29.70 22.13
N ALA A 246 -25.85 29.54 23.09
CA ALA A 246 -25.52 29.66 24.52
C ALA A 246 -24.57 28.55 24.98
N VAL A 247 -24.81 27.30 24.54
CA VAL A 247 -23.93 26.16 24.84
C VAL A 247 -22.53 26.42 24.26
N LYS A 248 -22.44 26.84 23.00
CA LYS A 248 -21.17 27.18 22.36
C LYS A 248 -20.45 28.30 23.11
N ALA A 249 -21.15 29.39 23.44
CA ALA A 249 -20.54 30.52 24.14
C ALA A 249 -20.09 30.16 25.57
N ALA A 250 -20.85 29.33 26.29
CA ALA A 250 -20.44 28.83 27.60
C ALA A 250 -19.21 27.90 27.50
N MET A 251 -19.18 27.02 26.49
CA MET A 251 -18.04 26.14 26.23
C MET A 251 -16.79 26.93 25.82
N ASP A 252 -16.93 27.92 24.94
CA ASP A 252 -15.82 28.79 24.54
C ASP A 252 -15.27 29.59 25.74
N LYS A 253 -16.15 30.11 26.61
CA LYS A 253 -15.75 30.76 27.87
C LYS A 253 -15.04 29.78 28.80
N ALA A 254 -15.53 28.55 28.94
CA ALA A 254 -14.89 27.52 29.77
C ALA A 254 -13.51 27.15 29.22
N ASN A 255 -13.38 26.97 27.91
CA ASN A 255 -12.11 26.67 27.24
C ASN A 255 -11.12 27.84 27.29
N ALA A 256 -11.60 29.08 27.22
CA ALA A 256 -10.78 30.28 27.39
C ALA A 256 -10.35 30.51 28.85
N ALA A 257 -11.21 30.14 29.81
CA ALA A 257 -10.91 30.20 31.24
C ALA A 257 -10.03 29.03 31.72
N ALA A 258 -10.04 27.90 31.01
CA ALA A 258 -9.15 26.78 31.25
C ALA A 258 -7.71 27.22 30.93
N PRO A 259 -6.82 27.36 31.93
CA PRO A 259 -5.44 27.72 31.65
C PRO A 259 -4.79 26.56 30.90
N ALA A 260 -4.19 26.83 29.73
CA ALA A 260 -3.42 25.83 28.99
C ALA A 260 -2.28 25.23 29.84
N ASN A 261 -1.82 25.98 30.84
CA ASN A 261 -1.02 25.51 31.97
C ASN A 261 -1.51 26.27 33.21
N HIS A 262 -2.02 25.57 34.23
CA HIS A 262 -2.27 26.21 35.53
C HIS A 262 -1.06 25.97 36.43
N THR A 263 -0.56 27.03 37.06
CA THR A 263 0.56 26.97 38.00
C THR A 263 0.03 27.26 39.40
N HIS A 264 0.32 26.38 40.35
CA HIS A 264 0.11 26.66 41.76
C HIS A 264 1.42 27.16 42.37
N VAL A 265 1.34 28.21 43.19
CA VAL A 265 2.45 28.50 44.11
C VAL A 265 2.55 27.32 45.06
N TRP A 266 3.76 26.80 45.31
CA TRP A 266 3.98 25.60 46.12
C TRP A 266 3.22 25.62 47.46
N ASN A 267 3.21 26.77 48.13
CA ASN A 267 2.54 26.98 49.43
C ASN A 267 1.00 27.03 49.36
N GLN A 268 0.41 27.02 48.16
CA GLN A 268 -1.04 27.04 47.94
C GLN A 268 -1.60 25.65 47.61
N ILE A 269 -0.74 24.64 47.44
CA ILE A 269 -1.17 23.25 47.23
C ILE A 269 -1.46 22.64 48.60
N ILE A 270 -2.73 22.63 49.00
CA ILE A 270 -3.22 22.05 50.26
C ILE A 270 -4.03 20.79 49.99
N GLY A 271 -3.89 19.77 50.85
CA GLY A 271 -4.66 18.51 50.75
C GLY A 271 -4.12 17.47 49.77
N VAL A 272 -3.00 17.75 49.08
CA VAL A 272 -2.24 16.75 48.31
C VAL A 272 -1.03 16.34 49.15
N PRO A 273 -0.87 15.05 49.49
CA PRO A 273 0.30 14.58 50.23
C PRO A 273 1.58 14.70 49.40
N ASP A 274 2.73 14.78 50.07
CA ASP A 274 4.04 14.70 49.41
C ASP A 274 4.25 13.30 48.80
N GLY A 275 4.94 13.24 47.66
CA GLY A 275 5.29 11.98 47.02
C GLY A 275 6.35 11.24 47.83
N THR A 276 6.07 9.99 48.21
CA THR A 276 7.00 9.08 48.88
C THR A 276 7.11 7.76 48.11
N LEU A 277 7.98 6.85 48.54
CA LEU A 277 8.10 5.52 47.93
C LEU A 277 6.84 4.65 48.09
N THR A 278 5.92 5.01 49.01
CA THR A 278 4.71 4.25 49.32
C THR A 278 3.42 5.04 49.10
N GLN A 279 3.50 6.35 48.80
CA GLN A 279 2.36 7.23 48.62
C GLN A 279 2.55 8.15 47.41
N LYS A 280 1.58 8.17 46.50
CA LYS A 280 1.57 9.12 45.38
C LYS A 280 1.30 10.54 45.90
N GLY A 281 2.01 11.52 45.38
CA GLY A 281 1.95 12.91 45.84
C GLY A 281 2.76 13.87 44.98
N ILE A 282 2.88 15.13 45.42
CA ILE A 282 3.72 16.15 44.78
C ILE A 282 5.14 16.14 45.36
N VAL A 283 6.16 16.43 44.56
CA VAL A 283 7.56 16.47 45.01
C VAL A 283 8.22 17.74 44.47
N LYS A 284 8.91 18.48 45.34
CA LYS A 284 9.61 19.70 44.96
C LYS A 284 10.92 19.33 44.26
N LEU A 285 11.21 19.98 43.14
CA LEU A 285 12.46 19.75 42.41
C LEU A 285 13.57 20.64 42.96
N ASN A 286 14.78 20.08 43.08
CA ASN A 286 15.98 20.77 43.55
C ASN A 286 17.15 20.56 42.58
N SER A 287 17.88 21.62 42.26
CA SER A 287 19.04 21.60 41.36
C SER A 287 20.42 21.67 42.04
N ALA A 288 20.48 21.62 43.38
CA ALA A 288 21.72 21.57 44.13
C ALA A 288 22.40 20.19 44.00
N THR A 289 23.73 20.18 43.85
CA THR A 289 24.52 18.94 43.69
C THR A 289 24.97 18.30 45.01
N ASP A 290 24.71 18.99 46.11
CA ASP A 290 25.13 18.68 47.49
C ASP A 290 23.93 18.66 48.46
N SER A 291 22.70 18.63 47.93
CA SER A 291 21.50 18.57 48.75
C SER A 291 21.45 17.29 49.57
N THR A 292 21.16 17.43 50.86
CA THR A 292 20.87 16.31 51.77
C THR A 292 19.38 16.08 51.98
N SER A 293 18.52 16.78 51.21
CA SER A 293 17.07 16.69 51.37
C SER A 293 16.55 15.31 50.98
N THR A 294 15.70 14.73 51.82
CA THR A 294 14.98 13.47 51.54
C THR A 294 13.56 13.70 51.01
N THR A 295 13.14 14.96 50.85
CA THR A 295 11.77 15.36 50.46
C THR A 295 11.72 16.09 49.13
N GLU A 296 12.88 16.34 48.51
CA GLU A 296 13.00 16.98 47.20
C GLU A 296 13.61 16.00 46.20
N ALA A 297 13.18 16.07 44.94
CA ALA A 297 13.76 15.28 43.86
C ALA A 297 14.82 16.09 43.10
N ALA A 298 15.96 15.47 42.83
CA ALA A 298 17.02 16.09 42.05
C ALA A 298 16.57 16.32 40.59
N THR A 299 16.83 17.49 40.05
CA THR A 299 16.62 17.75 38.62
C THR A 299 17.63 16.99 37.76
N PRO A 300 17.32 16.70 36.48
CA PRO A 300 18.30 16.13 35.55
C PRO A 300 19.59 16.96 35.47
N SER A 301 19.51 18.28 35.61
CA SER A 301 20.68 19.17 35.68
C SER A 301 21.54 18.95 36.92
N ALA A 302 20.96 18.73 38.11
CA ALA A 302 21.71 18.39 39.32
C ALA A 302 22.39 17.03 39.21
N VAL A 303 21.66 16.03 38.70
CA VAL A 303 22.21 14.67 38.51
C VAL A 303 23.38 14.71 37.52
N LYS A 304 23.21 15.42 36.39
CA LYS A 304 24.29 15.61 35.42
C LYS A 304 25.49 16.31 36.04
N ALA A 305 25.28 17.41 36.76
CA ALA A 305 26.37 18.16 37.38
C ALA A 305 27.09 17.38 38.48
N ALA A 306 26.37 16.57 39.28
CA ALA A 306 26.97 15.68 40.26
C ALA A 306 27.79 14.56 39.59
N MET A 307 27.29 13.98 38.50
CA MET A 307 27.99 12.97 37.71
C MET A 307 29.23 13.54 37.03
N ASP A 308 29.15 14.73 36.44
CA ASP A 308 30.29 15.41 35.82
C ASP A 308 31.36 15.74 36.88
N LYS A 309 30.96 16.20 38.08
CA LYS A 309 31.88 16.39 39.21
C LYS A 309 32.53 15.09 39.67
N ALA A 310 31.76 13.99 39.75
CA ALA A 310 32.30 12.68 40.12
C ALA A 310 33.29 12.16 39.07
N ASN A 311 32.97 12.32 37.78
CA ASN A 311 33.84 11.94 36.67
C ASN A 311 35.10 12.82 36.59
N ALA A 312 35.01 14.10 36.95
CA ALA A 312 36.17 15.00 37.04
C ALA A 312 37.03 14.72 38.27
N ALA A 313 36.44 14.26 39.38
CA ALA A 313 37.14 13.85 40.59
C ALA A 313 37.72 12.43 40.50
N ALA A 314 37.22 11.59 39.59
CA ALA A 314 37.78 10.29 39.29
C ALA A 314 39.14 10.47 38.58
N PRO A 315 40.26 10.02 39.17
CA PRO A 315 41.55 10.11 38.48
C PRO A 315 41.51 9.25 37.22
N ALA A 316 41.82 9.86 36.06
CA ALA A 316 41.88 9.17 34.76
C ALA A 316 42.85 7.97 34.76
N SER A 317 43.82 7.97 35.67
CA SER A 317 44.61 6.82 36.07
C SER A 317 44.88 6.92 37.57
N HIS A 318 44.61 5.86 38.33
CA HIS A 318 45.03 5.78 39.73
C HIS A 318 46.17 4.76 39.85
N ILE A 319 47.16 5.10 40.66
CA ILE A 319 48.33 4.25 40.93
C ILE A 319 48.26 3.81 42.40
N HIS A 320 48.56 2.54 42.64
CA HIS A 320 48.77 2.01 43.99
C HIS A 320 50.25 1.72 44.15
N ALA A 321 50.84 2.08 45.29
CA ALA A 321 52.12 1.49 45.65
C ALA A 321 51.93 -0.03 45.77
N TRP A 322 52.90 -0.84 45.33
CA TRP A 322 52.78 -2.30 45.31
C TRP A 322 52.33 -2.89 46.65
N GLY A 323 52.81 -2.34 47.78
CA GLY A 323 52.43 -2.77 49.13
C GLY A 323 51.03 -2.37 49.60
N GLN A 324 50.29 -1.55 48.84
CA GLN A 324 48.93 -1.12 49.15
C GLN A 324 47.86 -1.92 48.39
N ILE A 325 48.27 -2.81 47.48
CA ILE A 325 47.33 -3.67 46.75
C ILE A 325 47.03 -4.90 47.60
N THR A 326 45.97 -4.82 48.42
CA THR A 326 45.52 -5.92 49.28
C THR A 326 44.24 -6.54 48.74
N GLY A 327 44.13 -7.88 48.75
CA GLY A 327 42.91 -8.60 48.35
C GLY A 327 42.86 -9.05 46.88
N VAL A 328 43.89 -8.74 46.09
CA VAL A 328 44.11 -9.35 44.77
C VAL A 328 45.20 -10.42 44.93
N PRO A 329 44.95 -11.69 44.54
CA PRO A 329 45.96 -12.73 44.61
C PRO A 329 47.16 -12.43 43.71
N ASP A 330 48.32 -12.99 44.07
CA ASP A 330 49.47 -13.02 43.17
C ASP A 330 49.17 -13.90 41.95
N GLY A 331 49.66 -13.49 40.78
CA GLY A 331 49.52 -14.30 39.57
C GLY A 331 50.39 -15.55 39.65
N THR A 332 49.78 -16.72 39.45
CA THR A 332 50.47 -18.01 39.36
C THR A 332 50.09 -18.72 38.06
N LEU A 333 50.70 -19.88 37.78
CA LEU A 333 50.36 -20.68 36.60
C LEU A 333 48.91 -21.19 36.59
N THR A 334 48.23 -21.18 37.74
CA THR A 334 46.87 -21.70 37.91
C THR A 334 45.88 -20.66 38.45
N GLN A 335 46.34 -19.45 38.78
CA GLN A 335 45.52 -18.39 39.37
C GLN A 335 45.80 -17.04 38.72
N LYS A 336 44.73 -16.37 38.26
CA LYS A 336 44.81 -14.99 37.76
C LYS A 336 45.09 -14.05 38.93
N GLY A 337 46.03 -13.14 38.74
CA GLY A 337 46.49 -12.21 39.77
C GLY A 337 47.44 -11.15 39.22
N ILE A 338 48.05 -10.36 40.10
CA ILE A 338 49.08 -9.37 39.76
C ILE A 338 50.47 -9.95 39.99
N VAL A 339 51.47 -9.58 39.18
CA VAL A 339 52.85 -10.07 39.31
C VAL A 339 53.81 -8.90 39.21
N LYS A 340 54.79 -8.84 40.12
CA LYS A 340 55.82 -7.80 40.11
C LYS A 340 56.86 -8.12 39.05
N LEU A 341 57.21 -7.14 38.22
CA LEU A 341 58.20 -7.30 37.16
C LEU A 341 59.63 -7.00 37.67
N ASN A 342 60.60 -7.80 37.24
CA ASN A 342 62.02 -7.67 37.59
C ASN A 342 62.90 -7.64 36.32
N SER A 343 63.91 -6.75 36.30
CA SER A 343 64.85 -6.59 35.19
C SER A 343 66.25 -7.16 35.43
N ALA A 344 66.49 -7.83 36.57
CA ALA A 344 67.74 -8.50 36.85
C ALA A 344 67.91 -9.78 36.01
N THR A 345 69.13 -10.01 35.50
CA THR A 345 69.48 -11.20 34.69
C THR A 345 69.91 -12.40 35.51
N ASP A 346 70.00 -12.23 36.82
CA ASP A 346 70.50 -13.17 37.83
C ASP A 346 69.52 -13.34 39.00
N SER A 347 68.27 -12.87 38.82
CA SER A 347 67.25 -13.02 39.85
C SER A 347 66.93 -14.50 40.10
N THR A 348 66.89 -14.87 41.37
CA THR A 348 66.44 -16.19 41.83
C THR A 348 64.98 -16.16 42.30
N SER A 349 64.27 -15.04 42.11
CA SER A 349 62.90 -14.89 42.57
C SER A 349 61.94 -15.84 41.84
N THR A 350 61.10 -16.54 42.60
CA THR A 350 60.02 -17.38 42.08
C THR A 350 58.66 -16.67 42.08
N THR A 351 58.61 -15.42 42.57
CA THR A 351 57.38 -14.62 42.74
C THR A 351 57.35 -13.36 41.88
N GLU A 352 58.43 -13.09 41.15
CA GLU A 352 58.54 -11.96 40.21
C GLU A 352 58.69 -12.48 38.78
N ALA A 353 58.10 -11.80 37.81
CA ALA A 353 58.25 -12.15 36.40
C ALA A 353 59.40 -11.34 35.77
N ALA A 354 60.22 -12.01 34.95
CA ALA A 354 61.28 -11.36 34.21
C ALA A 354 60.68 -10.41 33.16
N THR A 355 61.22 -9.19 33.10
CA THR A 355 60.92 -8.24 32.03
C THR A 355 61.51 -8.71 30.69
N PRO A 356 60.93 -8.29 29.54
CA PRO A 356 61.51 -8.57 28.24
C PRO A 356 62.99 -8.14 28.11
N SER A 357 63.38 -7.05 28.78
CA SER A 357 64.77 -6.59 28.83
C SER A 357 65.69 -7.54 29.59
N ALA A 358 65.25 -8.11 30.73
CA ALA A 358 66.01 -9.14 31.45
C ALA A 358 66.19 -10.40 30.62
N VAL A 359 65.12 -10.87 29.95
CA VAL A 359 65.18 -12.05 29.09
C VAL A 359 66.13 -11.82 27.93
N LYS A 360 66.04 -10.65 27.26
CA LYS A 360 66.95 -10.29 26.18
C LYS A 360 68.40 -10.22 26.67
N ALA A 361 68.66 -9.56 27.81
CA ALA A 361 70.01 -9.42 28.34
C ALA A 361 70.62 -10.77 28.78
N ALA A 362 69.83 -11.68 29.32
CA ALA A 362 70.27 -13.04 29.63
C ALA A 362 70.59 -13.85 28.36
N TYR A 363 69.75 -13.72 27.33
CA TYR A 363 69.99 -14.35 26.03
C TYR A 363 71.24 -13.82 25.34
N ASP A 364 71.43 -12.49 25.30
CA ASP A 364 72.63 -11.86 24.72
C ASP A 364 73.90 -12.32 25.45
N LYS A 365 73.87 -12.40 26.81
CA LYS A 365 74.98 -12.94 27.61
C LYS A 365 75.29 -14.40 27.30
N ALA A 366 74.26 -15.24 27.16
CA ALA A 366 74.42 -16.65 26.80
C ALA A 366 74.98 -16.82 25.38
N SER A 367 74.49 -16.01 24.43
CA SER A 367 74.96 -16.01 23.05
C SER A 367 76.41 -15.53 22.93
N ALA A 368 76.84 -14.57 23.76
CA ALA A 368 78.23 -14.11 23.79
C ALA A 368 79.20 -15.12 24.44
N ALA A 369 78.71 -16.02 25.29
CA ALA A 369 79.51 -17.06 25.95
C ALA A 369 79.68 -18.34 25.12
N ALA A 370 78.97 -18.49 23.98
CA ALA A 370 79.08 -19.65 23.10
C ALA A 370 80.21 -19.48 22.05
N PRO A 371 81.16 -20.43 21.90
CA PRO A 371 82.21 -20.32 20.89
C PRO A 371 81.65 -20.51 19.46
N ALA A 372 82.11 -19.65 18.53
CA ALA A 372 81.70 -19.66 17.12
C ALA A 372 82.47 -20.72 16.32
N ASN A 373 81.73 -21.58 15.60
CA ASN A 373 82.15 -22.61 14.62
C ASN A 373 82.37 -24.05 15.16
N HIS A 374 81.34 -24.87 15.01
CA HIS A 374 81.46 -26.33 14.99
C HIS A 374 81.79 -26.81 13.56
N SER A 375 83.08 -26.98 13.25
CA SER A 375 83.55 -27.87 12.18
C SER A 375 84.90 -28.47 12.58
N HIS A 376 84.85 -29.60 13.28
CA HIS A 376 86.01 -30.35 13.76
C HIS A 376 86.60 -31.20 12.64
N TYR A 377 87.34 -30.57 11.72
CA TYR A 377 88.12 -31.31 10.73
C TYR A 377 89.47 -30.66 10.43
N GLN A 378 90.43 -31.47 10.00
CA GLN A 378 91.73 -31.05 9.49
C GLN A 378 91.94 -31.65 8.10
N PHE A 379 92.37 -30.83 7.15
CA PHE A 379 92.50 -31.20 5.73
C PHE A 379 93.96 -31.16 5.29
N PHE A 380 94.51 -32.31 4.89
CA PHE A 380 95.89 -32.48 4.48
C PHE A 380 95.98 -32.65 2.96
N THR A 381 96.73 -31.75 2.32
CA THR A 381 97.08 -31.78 0.89
C THR A 381 98.55 -32.08 0.64
N ALA A 382 99.32 -32.22 1.71
CA ALA A 382 100.70 -32.67 1.75
C ALA A 382 100.91 -33.52 3.00
N ASN A 383 102.01 -34.27 3.06
CA ASN A 383 102.34 -35.08 4.22
C ASN A 383 102.39 -34.22 5.49
N GLY A 384 101.85 -34.75 6.58
CA GLY A 384 101.72 -34.02 7.83
C GLY A 384 101.56 -34.93 9.03
N THR A 385 101.17 -34.35 10.15
CA THR A 385 100.88 -35.07 11.39
C THR A 385 99.56 -34.57 11.94
N PHE A 386 98.68 -35.49 12.30
CA PHE A 386 97.42 -35.22 12.97
C PHE A 386 97.59 -35.49 14.48
N THR A 387 97.36 -34.46 15.30
CA THR A 387 97.31 -34.59 16.75
C THR A 387 95.86 -34.75 17.17
N VAL A 388 95.54 -35.84 17.87
CA VAL A 388 94.17 -36.14 18.28
C VAL A 388 93.74 -35.22 19.42
N PRO A 389 92.65 -34.46 19.28
CA PRO A 389 92.16 -33.59 20.36
C PRO A 389 91.67 -34.39 21.57
N ASP A 390 91.66 -33.73 22.74
CA ASP A 390 91.23 -34.35 24.00
C ASP A 390 89.79 -34.89 23.90
N GLY A 391 89.59 -36.11 24.40
CA GLY A 391 88.29 -36.78 24.40
C GLY A 391 87.90 -37.49 23.10
N VAL A 392 88.67 -37.35 22.01
CA VAL A 392 88.40 -38.03 20.74
C VAL A 392 88.98 -39.45 20.78
N THR A 393 88.12 -40.44 20.52
CA THR A 393 88.48 -41.88 20.51
C THR A 393 88.36 -42.51 19.12
N GLN A 394 87.71 -41.84 18.17
CA GLN A 394 87.57 -42.26 16.78
C GLN A 394 87.54 -41.02 15.89
N VAL A 395 88.05 -41.14 14.66
CA VAL A 395 87.97 -40.10 13.64
C VAL A 395 87.39 -40.64 12.35
N PHE A 396 86.65 -39.79 11.64
CA PHE A 396 86.16 -40.06 10.30
C PHE A 396 87.16 -39.54 9.28
N VAL A 397 87.66 -40.43 8.43
CA VAL A 397 88.76 -40.15 7.51
C VAL A 397 88.25 -40.32 6.09
N GLU A 398 88.33 -39.26 5.28
CA GLU A 398 88.04 -39.26 3.85
C GLU A 398 89.36 -39.04 3.10
N MET A 399 89.73 -39.95 2.21
CA MET A 399 90.99 -39.90 1.47
C MET A 399 90.80 -40.20 0.00
N LEU A 400 91.76 -39.73 -0.78
CA LEU A 400 91.86 -40.04 -2.20
C LEU A 400 93.33 -40.27 -2.53
N GLY A 401 93.65 -41.33 -3.25
CA GLY A 401 95.00 -41.56 -3.76
C GLY A 401 95.41 -40.53 -4.81
N GLY A 402 96.71 -40.40 -5.09
CA GLY A 402 97.19 -39.60 -6.22
C GLY A 402 96.77 -40.22 -7.55
N GLY A 403 96.46 -39.41 -8.56
CA GLY A 403 96.14 -39.91 -9.90
C GLY A 403 97.40 -40.36 -10.64
N GLY A 404 97.28 -41.36 -11.52
CA GLY A 404 98.39 -41.83 -12.36
C GLY A 404 98.78 -40.83 -13.44
N GLY A 405 100.05 -40.85 -13.87
CA GLY A 405 100.51 -40.05 -15.01
C GLY A 405 100.05 -40.67 -16.33
N GLY A 406 99.83 -39.84 -17.35
CA GLY A 406 99.52 -40.32 -18.70
C GLY A 406 100.74 -40.90 -19.41
N GLY A 407 100.53 -41.88 -20.27
CA GLY A 407 101.57 -42.43 -21.13
C GLY A 407 101.94 -41.47 -22.27
N GLY A 408 103.18 -41.54 -22.74
CA GLY A 408 103.62 -40.80 -23.93
C GLY A 408 103.13 -41.47 -25.21
N GLY A 409 102.94 -40.68 -26.26
CA GLY A 409 102.58 -41.19 -27.59
C GLY A 409 103.77 -41.83 -28.31
N GLY A 410 103.48 -42.75 -29.23
CA GLY A 410 104.50 -43.34 -30.10
C GLY A 410 104.96 -42.39 -31.21
N HIS A 411 106.00 -42.79 -31.94
CA HIS A 411 106.52 -42.06 -33.10
C HIS A 411 106.92 -43.01 -34.25
N THR A 412 106.56 -42.69 -35.50
CA THR A 412 107.01 -43.42 -36.70
C THR A 412 107.42 -42.49 -37.85
N SER A 413 108.40 -42.91 -38.67
CA SER A 413 108.80 -42.22 -39.91
C SER A 413 107.97 -42.76 -41.08
N ASN A 414 106.86 -42.08 -41.41
CA ASN A 414 105.86 -42.63 -42.32
C ASN A 414 105.97 -42.11 -43.76
N THR A 415 106.93 -42.62 -44.54
CA THR A 415 107.07 -42.19 -45.94
C THR A 415 105.96 -42.76 -46.86
N ASP A 416 105.44 -43.97 -46.57
CA ASP A 416 104.55 -44.69 -47.50
C ASP A 416 103.22 -45.19 -46.88
N GLY A 417 102.86 -44.76 -45.67
CA GLY A 417 101.57 -45.08 -45.04
C GLY A 417 101.47 -46.46 -44.35
N LEU A 418 102.56 -47.24 -44.29
CA LEU A 418 102.54 -48.64 -43.85
C LEU A 418 102.69 -48.86 -42.33
N LEU A 419 103.15 -47.89 -41.54
CA LEU A 419 103.23 -48.01 -40.07
C LEU A 419 102.46 -46.90 -39.36
N TYR A 420 101.87 -47.26 -38.22
CA TYR A 420 101.00 -46.41 -37.43
C TYR A 420 101.30 -46.57 -35.95
N CYS A 421 101.44 -45.47 -35.22
CA CYS A 421 101.56 -45.48 -33.78
C CYS A 421 100.41 -44.77 -33.08
N SER A 422 99.93 -45.33 -31.97
CA SER A 422 98.85 -44.76 -31.18
C SER A 422 99.35 -43.68 -30.23
N GLY A 423 98.47 -42.75 -29.85
CA GLY A 423 98.70 -41.88 -28.69
C GLY A 423 98.87 -42.72 -27.42
N GLY A 424 99.45 -42.10 -26.40
CA GLY A 424 99.55 -42.70 -25.07
C GLY A 424 98.18 -42.78 -24.42
N ASN A 425 97.97 -43.81 -23.61
CA ASN A 425 96.78 -43.92 -22.78
C ASN A 425 96.87 -42.95 -21.61
N ALA A 426 95.72 -42.54 -21.12
CA ALA A 426 95.64 -41.63 -20.00
C ALA A 426 95.90 -42.34 -18.66
N GLY A 427 96.34 -41.58 -17.66
CA GLY A 427 96.42 -42.05 -16.29
C GLY A 427 95.04 -42.19 -15.68
N LYS A 428 94.90 -43.16 -14.78
CA LYS A 428 93.68 -43.39 -14.00
C LYS A 428 93.62 -42.50 -12.77
N SER A 429 92.43 -42.28 -12.24
CA SER A 429 92.29 -41.59 -10.96
C SER A 429 92.78 -42.46 -9.79
N GLY A 430 93.20 -41.83 -8.71
CA GLY A 430 93.32 -42.50 -7.42
C GLY A 430 91.95 -42.90 -6.90
N GLU A 431 91.92 -43.97 -6.12
CA GLU A 431 90.70 -44.52 -5.53
C GLU A 431 90.36 -43.75 -4.25
N PRO A 432 89.08 -43.41 -4.02
CA PRO A 432 88.64 -42.84 -2.76
C PRO A 432 88.56 -43.93 -1.68
N GLU A 433 88.88 -43.57 -0.44
CA GLU A 433 88.68 -44.44 0.72
C GLU A 433 88.09 -43.62 1.86
N ILE A 434 87.06 -44.17 2.51
CA ILE A 434 86.40 -43.55 3.65
C ILE A 434 86.33 -44.56 4.78
N ALA A 435 86.85 -44.20 5.95
CA ALA A 435 86.90 -45.10 7.10
C ALA A 435 86.71 -44.35 8.42
N ILE A 436 86.21 -45.05 9.43
CA ILE A 436 86.25 -44.61 10.82
C ILE A 436 87.44 -45.31 11.48
N VAL A 437 88.38 -44.53 11.99
CA VAL A 437 89.65 -45.03 12.51
C VAL A 437 89.71 -44.78 14.02
N PRO A 438 89.93 -45.81 14.85
CA PRO A 438 90.13 -45.61 16.27
C PRO A 438 91.45 -44.89 16.53
N VAL A 439 91.40 -43.89 17.42
CA VAL A 439 92.56 -43.08 17.79
C VAL A 439 92.61 -42.88 19.30
N ILE A 440 93.78 -42.52 19.81
CA ILE A 440 93.98 -42.22 21.23
C ILE A 440 94.15 -40.71 21.37
N ALA A 441 93.32 -40.08 22.20
CA ALA A 441 93.40 -38.66 22.52
C ALA A 441 94.84 -38.25 22.92
N GLY A 442 95.33 -37.14 22.38
CA GLY A 442 96.69 -36.63 22.59
C GLY A 442 97.80 -37.27 21.76
N ASN A 443 97.55 -38.39 21.07
CA ASN A 443 98.56 -39.02 20.20
C ASN A 443 98.73 -38.28 18.86
N ASN A 444 99.91 -38.44 18.27
CA ASN A 444 100.27 -37.91 16.96
C ASN A 444 100.35 -39.04 15.93
N TYR A 445 99.57 -38.92 14.85
CA TYR A 445 99.56 -39.89 13.75
C TYR A 445 100.09 -39.25 12.46
N PRO A 446 101.03 -39.90 11.75
CA PRO A 446 101.50 -39.41 10.46
C PRO A 446 100.39 -39.52 9.41
N VAL A 447 100.28 -38.50 8.58
CA VAL A 447 99.37 -38.44 7.43
C VAL A 447 100.22 -38.42 6.16
N THR A 448 100.02 -39.40 5.29
CA THR A 448 100.66 -39.44 3.97
C THR A 448 99.65 -39.08 2.91
N VAL A 449 99.98 -38.11 2.06
CA VAL A 449 99.19 -37.73 0.90
C VAL A 449 99.85 -38.29 -0.36
N GLY A 450 99.10 -39.08 -1.12
CA GLY A 450 99.58 -39.72 -2.33
C GLY A 450 99.95 -38.70 -3.40
N ALA A 451 101.20 -38.71 -3.85
CA ALA A 451 101.66 -37.80 -4.90
C ALA A 451 101.04 -38.17 -6.27
N GLY A 452 100.80 -37.18 -7.13
CA GLY A 452 100.42 -37.44 -8.51
C GLY A 452 101.51 -38.14 -9.30
N GLY A 453 101.12 -39.12 -10.13
CA GLY A 453 102.02 -39.91 -10.97
C GLY A 453 102.68 -39.08 -12.06
N ALA A 454 103.96 -39.34 -12.32
CA ALA A 454 104.73 -38.64 -13.35
C ALA A 454 104.32 -39.09 -14.77
N SER A 455 104.38 -38.18 -15.73
CA SER A 455 104.10 -38.43 -17.13
C SER A 455 105.10 -39.39 -17.80
N GLY A 456 104.61 -40.26 -18.67
CA GLY A 456 105.44 -41.06 -19.57
C GLY A 456 106.00 -40.22 -20.73
N ALA A 457 107.27 -40.43 -21.07
CA ALA A 457 107.92 -39.78 -22.22
C ALA A 457 107.41 -40.35 -23.56
N GLY A 458 107.38 -39.53 -24.62
CA GLY A 458 107.03 -40.02 -25.96
C GLY A 458 108.15 -40.82 -26.64
N GLY A 459 107.81 -41.66 -27.61
CA GLY A 459 108.78 -42.50 -28.34
C GLY A 459 109.70 -41.66 -29.23
N VAL A 460 110.99 -41.97 -29.31
CA VAL A 460 111.99 -41.17 -30.06
C VAL A 460 112.53 -41.96 -31.25
N LEU A 461 112.61 -41.35 -32.44
CA LEU A 461 113.26 -41.98 -33.60
C LEU A 461 114.74 -41.59 -33.69
N PRO A 462 115.66 -42.56 -33.81
CA PRO A 462 117.06 -42.27 -34.08
C PRO A 462 117.27 -41.80 -35.55
N ASN A 463 117.86 -40.62 -35.73
CA ASN A 463 118.26 -40.00 -37.02
C ASN A 463 119.13 -40.91 -37.91
N SER A 464 118.76 -41.14 -39.18
CA SER A 464 119.66 -41.31 -40.37
C SER A 464 118.84 -41.80 -41.59
N ASN A 465 119.06 -41.47 -42.88
CA ASN A 465 120.17 -40.95 -43.69
C ASN A 465 119.55 -40.34 -45.01
N PRO A 466 120.07 -39.27 -45.65
CA PRO A 466 119.40 -38.51 -46.73
C PRO A 466 119.33 -39.16 -48.13
N THR A 467 119.75 -40.42 -48.30
CA THR A 467 119.85 -41.07 -49.63
C THR A 467 118.62 -41.92 -49.94
N GLY A 468 117.50 -41.26 -50.22
CA GLY A 468 116.46 -41.65 -51.18
C GLY A 468 115.69 -42.97 -51.02
N ASN A 469 115.96 -43.83 -50.04
CA ASN A 469 115.20 -45.08 -49.83
C ASN A 469 115.15 -45.43 -48.33
N VAL A 470 114.03 -45.14 -47.65
CA VAL A 470 113.88 -45.18 -46.18
C VAL A 470 113.19 -46.48 -45.73
N VAL A 471 113.89 -47.30 -44.93
CA VAL A 471 113.31 -48.43 -44.19
C VAL A 471 112.50 -47.89 -43.01
N GLN A 472 111.20 -48.17 -42.97
CA GLN A 472 110.27 -47.61 -41.98
C GLN A 472 110.48 -48.23 -40.58
N VAL A 473 110.73 -47.39 -39.57
CA VAL A 473 110.92 -47.78 -38.15
C VAL A 473 110.03 -46.91 -37.24
N GLY A 474 109.50 -47.49 -36.15
CA GLY A 474 108.67 -46.79 -35.16
C GLY A 474 109.01 -47.19 -33.72
N GLN A 475 108.90 -46.25 -32.76
CA GLN A 475 109.08 -46.49 -31.33
C GLN A 475 107.80 -46.19 -30.53
N ALA A 476 107.51 -47.06 -29.57
CA ALA A 476 106.42 -46.86 -28.62
C ALA A 476 106.76 -45.76 -27.60
N GLY A 477 105.74 -45.11 -27.04
CA GLY A 477 105.93 -44.21 -25.90
C GLY A 477 106.11 -44.97 -24.59
N ASN A 478 106.60 -44.28 -23.55
CA ASN A 478 106.71 -44.84 -22.21
C ASN A 478 105.39 -44.68 -21.46
N SER A 479 105.07 -45.68 -20.64
CA SER A 479 103.94 -45.58 -19.71
C SER A 479 104.18 -44.50 -18.66
N GLY A 480 103.11 -43.86 -18.20
CA GLY A 480 103.15 -42.99 -17.03
C GLY A 480 103.36 -43.79 -15.75
N ILE A 481 103.80 -43.10 -14.70
CA ILE A 481 103.99 -43.68 -13.37
C ILE A 481 102.66 -43.67 -12.61
N ASN A 482 102.40 -44.71 -11.82
CA ASN A 482 101.25 -44.76 -10.93
C ASN A 482 101.28 -43.59 -9.92
N GLY A 483 100.12 -43.11 -9.52
CA GLY A 483 100.02 -42.20 -8.39
C GLY A 483 100.39 -42.88 -7.08
N GLY A 484 100.79 -42.09 -6.09
CA GLY A 484 101.07 -42.57 -4.74
C GLY A 484 99.79 -42.81 -3.95
N ASN A 485 99.88 -43.65 -2.93
CA ASN A 485 98.77 -43.90 -2.01
C ASN A 485 98.67 -42.77 -0.96
N SER A 486 97.45 -42.40 -0.60
CA SER A 486 97.20 -41.60 0.62
C SER A 486 96.93 -42.56 1.78
N ILE A 487 97.61 -42.34 2.91
CA ILE A 487 97.63 -43.28 4.04
C ILE A 487 97.43 -42.51 5.34
N PHE A 488 96.52 -43.04 6.17
CA PHE A 488 96.37 -42.63 7.55
C PHE A 488 96.17 -43.87 8.41
N ILE A 489 97.14 -44.13 9.31
CA ILE A 489 97.23 -45.35 10.12
C ILE A 489 97.27 -46.60 9.22
N ASP A 490 96.21 -47.39 9.19
CA ASP A 490 96.04 -48.64 8.44
C ASP A 490 95.14 -48.48 7.21
N VAL A 491 94.53 -47.31 7.04
CA VAL A 491 93.64 -47.00 5.91
C VAL A 491 94.46 -46.49 4.74
N VAL A 492 94.23 -47.06 3.55
CA VAL A 492 94.99 -46.78 2.33
C VAL A 492 94.06 -46.47 1.17
N ALA A 493 94.11 -45.24 0.68
CA ALA A 493 93.52 -44.85 -0.60
C ALA A 493 94.56 -45.05 -1.71
N ASN A 494 94.30 -46.01 -2.61
CA ASN A 494 95.29 -46.41 -3.62
C ASN A 494 95.45 -45.35 -4.72
N GLY A 495 96.69 -45.14 -5.15
CA GLY A 495 96.99 -44.28 -6.28
C GLY A 495 96.58 -44.90 -7.62
N GLY A 496 96.22 -44.04 -8.57
CA GLY A 496 95.75 -44.44 -9.88
C GLY A 496 96.87 -45.03 -10.74
N ALA A 497 96.53 -46.01 -11.58
CA ALA A 497 97.49 -46.58 -12.52
C ALA A 497 97.95 -45.57 -13.58
N GLY A 498 99.23 -45.59 -13.91
CA GLY A 498 99.79 -44.81 -15.01
C GLY A 498 99.28 -45.33 -16.36
N GLY A 499 99.04 -44.41 -17.29
CA GLY A 499 98.59 -44.75 -18.63
C GLY A 499 99.68 -45.45 -19.42
N ALA A 500 99.34 -46.51 -20.15
CA ALA A 500 100.30 -47.19 -21.02
C ALA A 500 100.79 -46.27 -22.14
N GLY A 501 102.07 -46.38 -22.52
CA GLY A 501 102.60 -45.65 -23.67
C GLY A 501 101.99 -46.13 -24.99
N GLY A 502 102.01 -45.25 -26.00
CA GLY A 502 101.47 -45.55 -27.32
C GLY A 502 102.24 -46.64 -28.03
N ILE A 503 101.55 -47.54 -28.74
CA ILE A 503 102.16 -48.70 -29.43
C ILE A 503 102.38 -48.43 -30.92
N VAL A 504 103.17 -49.28 -31.60
CA VAL A 504 103.45 -49.19 -33.05
C VAL A 504 102.91 -50.45 -33.77
N GLN A 505 102.21 -50.28 -34.89
CA GLN A 505 101.55 -51.35 -35.68
C GLN A 505 101.67 -51.12 -37.20
N SER A 506 101.52 -52.18 -38.02
CA SER A 506 101.60 -52.13 -39.50
C SER A 506 100.20 -52.10 -40.17
N ARG A 507 100.03 -51.38 -41.30
CA ARG A 507 98.77 -51.20 -42.07
C ARG A 507 98.90 -51.49 -43.58
N ILE A 508 97.80 -51.92 -44.21
CA ILE A 508 97.65 -52.14 -45.67
C ILE A 508 97.09 -50.84 -46.33
N PRO A 509 97.59 -50.38 -47.50
CA PRO A 509 97.20 -49.08 -48.07
C PRO A 509 95.82 -49.13 -48.75
N LEU A 510 94.90 -48.21 -48.41
CA LEU A 510 93.67 -47.92 -49.16
C LEU A 510 93.73 -46.47 -49.69
N SER A 511 93.48 -46.27 -50.99
CA SER A 511 93.50 -44.95 -51.63
C SER A 511 92.38 -44.05 -51.11
N GLY A 512 92.73 -42.83 -50.67
CA GLY A 512 91.78 -41.80 -50.22
C GLY A 512 91.97 -41.30 -48.79
N PHE A 513 92.87 -41.89 -48.00
CA PHE A 513 93.24 -41.34 -46.69
C PHE A 513 94.50 -40.48 -46.81
N ASN A 514 94.31 -39.17 -46.94
CA ASN A 514 95.36 -38.23 -46.55
C ASN A 514 95.50 -38.28 -45.02
N GLN A 515 96.62 -38.88 -44.60
CA GLN A 515 97.42 -38.57 -43.40
C GLN A 515 96.64 -38.25 -42.11
N LEU A 516 96.45 -39.27 -41.25
CA LEU A 516 96.35 -39.03 -39.80
C LEU A 516 97.75 -38.66 -39.29
N ASP A 517 98.05 -37.37 -39.25
CA ASP A 517 99.36 -36.86 -38.81
C ASP A 517 99.64 -37.03 -37.31
N SER A 518 98.64 -37.40 -36.52
CA SER A 518 98.80 -37.86 -35.13
C SER A 518 97.52 -38.51 -34.61
N ILE A 519 97.62 -39.43 -33.64
CA ILE A 519 96.48 -39.83 -32.82
C ILE A 519 96.57 -39.09 -31.50
N SER A 520 95.44 -38.53 -31.07
CA SER A 520 95.31 -37.93 -29.74
C SER A 520 95.66 -38.93 -28.66
N GLY A 521 96.36 -38.48 -27.62
CA GLY A 521 96.41 -39.26 -26.39
C GLY A 521 95.01 -39.42 -25.77
N GLY A 522 94.87 -40.37 -24.85
CA GLY A 522 93.62 -40.56 -24.11
C GLY A 522 93.34 -39.40 -23.14
N ASN A 523 92.06 -39.10 -22.92
CA ASN A 523 91.63 -38.23 -21.82
C ASN A 523 91.65 -38.99 -20.50
N ALA A 524 92.19 -38.37 -19.45
CA ALA A 524 92.35 -39.00 -18.16
C ALA A 524 91.09 -38.99 -17.32
N GLU A 525 91.04 -39.94 -16.39
CA GLU A 525 89.95 -40.04 -15.43
C GLU A 525 89.95 -38.84 -14.49
N THR A 526 88.76 -38.27 -14.32
CA THR A 526 88.44 -37.20 -13.39
C THR A 526 87.92 -37.80 -12.09
N THR A 527 88.21 -37.19 -10.95
CA THR A 527 87.55 -37.50 -9.69
C THR A 527 86.48 -36.47 -9.39
N PHE A 528 85.67 -36.70 -8.35
CA PHE A 528 84.77 -35.66 -7.85
C PHE A 528 85.53 -34.39 -7.40
N PHE A 529 86.80 -34.55 -6.99
CA PHE A 529 87.63 -33.49 -6.41
C PHE A 529 88.68 -32.94 -7.37
N GLY A 530 88.76 -33.43 -8.61
CA GLY A 530 89.81 -33.08 -9.54
C GLY A 530 89.47 -33.40 -10.99
N LYS A 531 89.99 -32.57 -11.89
CA LYS A 531 89.79 -32.73 -13.33
C LYS A 531 91.00 -33.45 -13.94
N GLY A 532 90.72 -34.58 -14.58
CA GLY A 532 91.70 -35.35 -15.35
C GLY A 532 92.28 -34.54 -16.50
N GLY A 533 93.56 -34.77 -16.79
CA GLY A 533 94.24 -34.16 -17.91
C GLY A 533 93.65 -34.58 -19.26
N THR A 534 93.51 -33.64 -20.18
CA THR A 534 93.07 -33.95 -21.55
C THR A 534 94.23 -34.52 -22.36
N GLY A 535 93.96 -35.59 -23.11
CA GLY A 535 94.85 -36.06 -24.14
C GLY A 535 94.76 -35.13 -25.34
N ALA A 536 95.92 -34.74 -25.87
CA ALA A 536 95.98 -33.71 -26.90
C ALA A 536 96.41 -34.30 -28.25
N VAL A 537 96.15 -33.56 -29.35
CA VAL A 537 96.60 -33.88 -30.72
C VAL A 537 97.84 -33.03 -30.98
N LEU A 538 98.92 -33.61 -31.52
CA LEU A 538 100.21 -32.94 -31.75
C LEU A 538 100.75 -32.15 -30.54
N SER A 539 100.51 -32.62 -29.31
CA SER A 539 100.99 -31.95 -28.10
C SER A 539 101.07 -32.90 -26.91
N ASN A 540 101.78 -32.47 -25.86
CA ASN A 540 101.84 -33.20 -24.61
C ASN A 540 100.45 -33.32 -23.98
N GLY A 541 100.20 -34.44 -23.31
CA GLY A 541 99.02 -34.59 -22.48
C GLY A 541 99.00 -33.53 -21.38
N SER A 542 97.82 -32.98 -21.10
CA SER A 542 97.68 -31.97 -20.05
C SER A 542 97.81 -32.59 -18.66
N ASN A 543 98.36 -31.83 -17.72
CA ASN A 543 98.39 -32.23 -16.31
C ASN A 543 96.97 -32.22 -15.72
N ALA A 544 96.73 -33.10 -14.75
CA ALA A 544 95.53 -33.07 -13.94
C ALA A 544 95.52 -31.87 -12.98
N SER A 545 94.34 -31.52 -12.48
CA SER A 545 94.14 -30.46 -11.49
C SER A 545 93.16 -30.90 -10.40
N GLY A 546 93.19 -30.24 -9.23
CA GLY A 546 92.44 -30.68 -8.05
C GLY A 546 93.12 -31.88 -7.39
N TYR A 547 92.35 -32.89 -6.99
CA TYR A 547 92.88 -34.03 -6.25
C TYR A 547 92.62 -35.39 -6.92
N GLY A 548 93.65 -36.24 -6.94
CA GLY A 548 93.58 -37.65 -7.34
C GLY A 548 93.21 -37.94 -8.79
N ALA A 549 93.05 -36.93 -9.64
CA ALA A 549 92.75 -37.12 -11.06
C ALA A 549 93.99 -37.48 -11.89
N GLY A 550 93.82 -38.29 -12.93
CA GLY A 550 94.90 -38.81 -13.77
C GLY A 550 95.42 -37.80 -14.81
N GLY A 551 96.63 -38.00 -15.31
CA GLY A 551 97.25 -37.18 -16.36
C GLY A 551 96.89 -37.62 -17.77
N GLY A 552 96.70 -36.67 -18.71
CA GLY A 552 96.31 -36.96 -20.08
C GLY A 552 97.38 -37.71 -20.86
N GLY A 553 97.00 -38.54 -21.84
CA GLY A 553 97.95 -39.20 -22.72
C GLY A 553 98.62 -38.24 -23.70
N GLY A 554 99.87 -38.50 -24.07
CA GLY A 554 100.58 -37.75 -25.10
C GLY A 554 100.16 -38.16 -26.51
N ALA A 555 100.09 -37.20 -27.44
CA ALA A 555 99.81 -37.51 -28.84
C ALA A 555 100.94 -38.32 -29.48
N SER A 556 100.60 -39.18 -30.43
CA SER A 556 101.61 -39.81 -31.28
C SER A 556 101.98 -38.94 -32.47
N VAL A 557 103.08 -39.26 -33.13
CA VAL A 557 103.51 -38.57 -34.36
C VAL A 557 103.75 -39.62 -35.44
N ASN A 558 103.13 -39.43 -36.61
CA ASN A 558 103.16 -40.41 -37.71
C ASN A 558 103.67 -39.80 -39.02
N SER A 559 104.50 -38.74 -39.00
CA SER A 559 105.03 -38.12 -40.22
C SER A 559 106.40 -37.46 -40.03
N LEU A 560 107.20 -37.43 -41.11
CA LEU A 560 108.63 -37.10 -41.12
C LEU A 560 109.00 -35.64 -40.78
N ASN A 561 108.04 -34.72 -40.62
CA ASN A 561 108.31 -33.28 -40.73
C ASN A 561 107.88 -32.40 -39.55
N ILE A 562 107.49 -32.95 -38.39
CA ILE A 562 106.88 -32.12 -37.31
C ILE A 562 107.47 -32.35 -35.91
N ALA A 563 108.04 -33.51 -35.56
CA ALA A 563 108.76 -33.69 -34.27
C ALA A 563 109.75 -34.88 -34.33
N LEU A 564 110.85 -34.81 -33.57
CA LEU A 564 111.84 -35.92 -33.49
C LEU A 564 111.38 -37.05 -32.53
N SER A 565 110.34 -36.80 -31.74
CA SER A 565 109.75 -37.73 -30.79
C SER A 565 108.23 -37.53 -30.69
N GLY A 566 107.52 -38.58 -30.24
CA GLY A 566 106.15 -38.46 -29.78
C GLY A 566 106.05 -37.53 -28.56
N TYR A 567 104.83 -37.16 -28.21
CA TYR A 567 104.60 -36.24 -27.11
C TYR A 567 104.50 -36.98 -25.77
N ALA A 568 104.97 -36.34 -24.69
CA ALA A 568 104.86 -36.89 -23.35
C ALA A 568 103.40 -36.83 -22.86
N GLY A 569 103.04 -37.71 -21.93
CA GLY A 569 101.79 -37.58 -21.20
C GLY A 569 101.79 -36.39 -20.23
N GLY A 570 100.69 -36.19 -19.53
CA GLY A 570 100.55 -35.26 -18.43
C GLY A 570 100.78 -35.94 -17.08
N ARG A 571 101.08 -35.14 -16.04
CA ARG A 571 101.18 -35.61 -14.66
C ARG A 571 99.79 -35.77 -14.04
N GLY A 572 99.62 -36.79 -13.21
CA GLY A 572 98.46 -36.89 -12.32
C GLY A 572 98.52 -35.86 -11.20
N SER A 573 97.39 -35.66 -10.51
CA SER A 573 97.28 -34.74 -9.37
C SER A 573 97.40 -35.51 -8.05
N SER A 574 97.96 -34.87 -7.03
CA SER A 574 98.08 -35.47 -5.69
C SER A 574 96.72 -35.72 -5.06
N GLY A 575 96.63 -36.69 -4.16
CA GLY A 575 95.46 -36.99 -3.36
C GLY A 575 95.21 -35.99 -2.23
N PHE A 576 94.37 -36.37 -1.27
CA PHE A 576 94.21 -35.66 0.00
C PHE A 576 93.87 -36.63 1.13
N VAL A 577 93.99 -36.15 2.37
CA VAL A 577 93.45 -36.80 3.57
C VAL A 577 92.69 -35.78 4.41
N LYS A 578 91.41 -36.03 4.68
CA LYS A 578 90.57 -35.20 5.54
C LYS A 578 90.16 -36.01 6.77
N ILE A 579 90.44 -35.48 7.95
CA ILE A 579 90.15 -36.13 9.23
C ILE A 579 89.14 -35.27 9.98
N SER A 580 88.01 -35.85 10.38
CA SER A 580 86.96 -35.17 11.14
C SER A 580 86.71 -35.92 12.47
N TRP A 581 86.38 -35.21 13.54
CA TRP A 581 86.27 -35.80 14.89
C TRP A 581 85.15 -35.23 15.75
#